data_AF-A0A1Q9DRU0-F1
#
_entry.id   AF-A0A1Q9DRU0-F1
#
_cell.length_a   1.000
_cell.length_b   1.000
_cell.length_c   1.000
_cell.angle_alpha   90.00
_cell.angle_beta   90.00
_cell.angle_gamma   90.00
#
_symmetry.space_group_name_H-M   'P 1'
#
loop_
_entity.id
_entity.type
_entity.pdbx_description
1 polymer ?
#
loop_
_entity_poly.entity_id
_entity_poly.type
_entity_poly.pdbx_seq_one_letter_code
_entity_poly.pdbx_strand_id
1 'polypeptide(L)'
;MLRCACRLYAKKSALAPVSLRLPWAVRYLSSGWRSSTVQLGNVAGKRGLWQRVRACLTLYHFYIAFCTFMFFYPVLYPGLDPIFEGLFAFTGIRRARQSRHLPYGLTEEKDLFNFLLNADIRLVRAEYFQELRKAGRLWPRRQEAENELLRDGRSVLVARQEVEELHRFATFEKCVRQWRLVFGLADQSANSFIKTQTVPKYDPVNYRAKRTSLEATVVPNSFGRFGKRKRVRIVSVSHAWEAMQHPDPWGFQLQELCKHLSALRTDDAEEHETWVFVDFLSLYQYKRSPGQQKSFHHAMGHMHCLYAHAGISEVVRLEELTPDTDKPEHPKPIEIYNARTDSCETRPFEELVQNSTPYSFRSWCRAEVQWASTHHAIVEYAPMLPKNFSQRVRAGFLGASGSGMVLKFTHRSDADCVIELQARVFNKVVPLRTSLTASNLSAEEVAFLVEALPEYRSLRVLWIKDSDARCREVDWSIEAVAAPDGAGTLELQSWR
;
A
#
# COMPACT_ATOMS: atom_id res chain seq x y z
N MET A 1 -23.53 28.36 -27.67
CA MET A 1 -22.42 29.33 -27.51
C MET A 1 -21.13 28.93 -28.23
N LEU A 2 -20.65 27.67 -28.17
CA LEU A 2 -19.46 27.25 -28.94
C LEU A 2 -19.58 27.43 -30.48
N ARG A 3 -20.78 27.24 -31.07
CA ARG A 3 -21.01 27.49 -32.50
C ARG A 3 -20.95 28.98 -32.91
N CYS A 4 -21.14 29.91 -31.97
CA CYS A 4 -20.95 31.35 -32.22
C CYS A 4 -19.46 31.74 -32.20
N ALA A 5 -18.66 31.11 -31.35
CA ALA A 5 -17.22 31.37 -31.26
C ALA A 5 -16.48 30.94 -32.54
N CYS A 6 -16.85 29.81 -33.14
CA CYS A 6 -16.21 29.32 -34.36
C CYS A 6 -16.53 30.18 -35.61
N ARG A 7 -17.71 30.81 -35.69
CA ARG A 7 -18.06 31.72 -36.81
C ARG A 7 -17.38 33.08 -36.72
N LEU A 8 -17.04 33.54 -35.51
CA LEU A 8 -16.29 34.78 -35.30
C LEU A 8 -14.79 34.63 -35.60
N TYR A 9 -14.22 33.43 -35.44
CA TYR A 9 -12.82 33.16 -35.74
C TYR A 9 -12.55 32.97 -37.25
N ALA A 10 -13.48 32.33 -37.97
CA ALA A 10 -13.33 32.08 -39.42
C ALA A 10 -13.44 33.35 -40.30
N LYS A 11 -14.00 34.45 -39.78
CA LYS A 11 -14.13 35.72 -40.51
C LYS A 11 -12.91 36.65 -40.40
N LYS A 12 -11.94 36.33 -39.54
CA LYS A 12 -10.76 37.19 -39.27
C LYS A 12 -9.46 36.76 -39.96
N SER A 13 -9.47 35.64 -40.67
CA SER A 13 -8.29 35.03 -41.30
C SER A 13 -8.10 35.34 -42.79
N ALA A 14 -8.80 36.35 -43.32
CA ALA A 14 -8.56 36.85 -44.67
C ALA A 14 -8.19 38.34 -44.61
N LEU A 15 -6.88 38.62 -44.53
CA LEU A 15 -6.15 39.79 -45.08
C LEU A 15 -4.68 39.75 -44.57
N ALA A 16 -3.77 40.23 -45.41
CA ALA A 16 -2.31 40.06 -45.45
C ALA A 16 -1.50 40.55 -44.20
N PRO A 17 -0.17 40.31 -44.12
CA PRO A 17 0.56 40.17 -42.86
C PRO A 17 0.95 41.52 -42.25
N VAL A 18 0.72 41.67 -40.95
CA VAL A 18 1.23 42.81 -40.16
C VAL A 18 2.01 42.26 -38.98
N SER A 19 3.24 42.76 -38.83
CA SER A 19 4.17 42.44 -37.74
C SER A 19 3.52 42.60 -36.37
N LEU A 20 3.40 41.50 -35.61
CA LEU A 20 2.98 41.54 -34.21
C LEU A 20 4.17 41.88 -33.32
N ARG A 21 4.25 43.14 -32.90
CA ARG A 21 4.99 43.54 -31.69
C ARG A 21 4.36 42.81 -30.49
N LEU A 22 5.18 42.04 -29.77
CA LEU A 22 4.82 41.39 -28.51
C LEU A 22 4.31 42.43 -27.48
N PRO A 23 3.15 42.21 -26.84
CA PRO A 23 2.67 43.07 -25.77
C PRO A 23 3.39 42.74 -24.45
N TRP A 24 4.12 43.71 -23.90
CA TRP A 24 4.24 44.15 -22.49
C TRP A 24 4.40 43.12 -21.33
N ALA A 25 4.41 41.81 -21.56
CA ALA A 25 4.50 40.77 -20.52
C ALA A 25 5.92 40.20 -20.33
N VAL A 26 6.88 40.53 -21.22
CA VAL A 26 8.23 39.93 -21.21
C VAL A 26 9.27 40.81 -20.48
N ARG A 27 8.94 42.05 -20.11
CA ARG A 27 9.89 42.92 -19.38
C ARG A 27 9.90 42.71 -17.85
N TYR A 28 9.00 41.91 -17.29
CA TYR A 28 8.90 41.74 -15.83
C TYR A 28 9.77 40.61 -15.25
N LEU A 29 10.43 39.81 -16.10
CA LEU A 29 11.18 38.62 -15.66
C LEU A 29 12.71 38.77 -15.70
N SER A 30 13.25 39.99 -15.87
CA SER A 30 14.71 40.21 -15.92
C SER A 30 15.29 41.18 -14.87
N SER A 31 14.50 41.65 -13.91
CA SER A 31 15.02 42.47 -12.80
C SER A 31 14.81 41.78 -11.45
N GLY A 32 15.94 41.50 -10.79
CA GLY A 32 16.14 40.84 -9.50
C GLY A 32 14.99 40.84 -8.50
N TRP A 33 14.68 39.63 -8.03
CA TRP A 33 13.81 39.38 -6.89
C TRP A 33 14.52 39.83 -5.61
N ARG A 34 14.38 41.10 -5.24
CA ARG A 34 14.62 41.56 -3.87
C ARG A 34 13.31 41.48 -3.10
N SER A 35 13.38 40.86 -1.92
CA SER A 35 12.29 40.75 -0.96
C SER A 35 11.59 42.10 -0.77
N SER A 36 10.33 42.15 -1.16
CA SER A 36 9.41 43.23 -0.81
C SER A 36 8.06 42.58 -0.61
N THR A 37 7.72 42.37 0.65
CA THR A 37 6.39 41.98 1.10
C THR A 37 5.40 43.01 0.58
N VAL A 38 4.62 42.66 -0.45
CA VAL A 38 3.53 43.53 -0.93
C VAL A 38 2.45 43.48 0.14
N GLN A 39 2.44 44.48 1.03
CA GLN A 39 1.28 44.76 1.86
C GLN A 39 0.15 45.22 0.96
N LEU A 40 -0.82 44.34 0.70
CA LEU A 40 -2.11 44.72 0.12
C LEU A 40 -2.87 45.51 1.18
N GLY A 41 -2.71 46.84 1.15
CA GLY A 41 -3.48 47.75 1.98
C GLY A 41 -4.99 47.52 1.82
N ASN A 42 -5.72 47.70 2.92
CA ASN A 42 -7.18 47.64 3.00
C ASN A 42 -7.83 48.69 2.08
N VAL A 43 -8.04 48.34 0.81
CA VAL A 43 -8.92 49.12 -0.08
C VAL A 43 -10.33 48.58 0.08
N ALA A 44 -11.05 49.10 1.07
CA ALA A 44 -12.47 48.90 1.25
C ALA A 44 -13.23 49.60 0.10
N GLY A 45 -13.47 48.87 -0.99
CA GLY A 45 -14.26 49.36 -2.11
C GLY A 45 -14.55 48.26 -3.12
N LYS A 46 -15.73 48.30 -3.76
CA LYS A 46 -16.23 47.29 -4.72
C LYS A 46 -15.20 46.88 -5.78
N ARG A 47 -14.26 47.76 -6.15
CA ARG A 47 -13.17 47.46 -7.12
C ARG A 47 -12.13 46.44 -6.60
N GLY A 48 -11.81 46.45 -5.30
CA GLY A 48 -10.87 45.49 -4.70
C GLY A 48 -11.43 44.07 -4.67
N LEU A 49 -12.74 43.92 -4.47
CA LEU A 49 -13.43 42.63 -4.53
C LEU A 49 -13.40 42.04 -5.95
N TRP A 50 -13.66 42.86 -6.98
CA TRP A 50 -13.62 42.40 -8.38
C TRP A 50 -12.20 42.00 -8.83
N GLN A 51 -11.15 42.67 -8.35
CA GLN A 51 -9.77 42.26 -8.63
C GLN A 51 -9.42 40.93 -7.95
N ARG A 52 -9.87 40.70 -6.72
CA ARG A 52 -9.71 39.40 -6.04
C ARG A 52 -10.48 38.29 -6.75
N VAL A 53 -11.73 38.53 -7.14
CA VAL A 53 -12.54 37.57 -7.91
C VAL A 53 -11.90 37.25 -9.26
N ARG A 54 -11.39 38.26 -9.96
CA ARG A 54 -10.72 38.06 -11.25
C ARG A 54 -9.39 37.31 -11.11
N ALA A 55 -8.62 37.56 -10.06
CA ALA A 55 -7.42 36.79 -9.74
C ALA A 55 -7.76 35.33 -9.43
N CYS A 56 -8.78 35.08 -8.59
CA CYS A 56 -9.25 33.73 -8.29
C CYS A 56 -9.78 33.00 -9.52
N LEU A 57 -10.55 33.66 -10.39
CA LEU A 57 -11.04 33.06 -11.65
C LEU A 57 -9.90 32.78 -12.63
N THR A 58 -8.87 33.62 -12.68
CA THR A 58 -7.70 33.39 -13.53
C THR A 58 -6.89 32.20 -13.03
N LEU A 59 -6.68 32.09 -11.71
CA LEU A 59 -6.03 30.93 -11.09
C LEU A 59 -6.88 29.66 -11.28
N TYR A 60 -8.19 29.76 -11.18
CA TYR A 60 -9.12 28.65 -11.41
C TYR A 60 -9.12 28.18 -12.88
N HIS A 61 -9.11 29.11 -13.84
CA HIS A 61 -8.99 28.75 -15.26
C HIS A 61 -7.61 28.19 -15.62
N PHE A 62 -6.54 28.72 -15.01
CA PHE A 62 -5.21 28.15 -15.15
C PHE A 62 -5.16 26.73 -14.55
N TYR A 63 -5.78 26.52 -13.39
CA TYR A 63 -5.93 25.20 -12.77
C TYR A 63 -6.71 24.23 -13.67
N ILE A 64 -7.88 24.62 -14.20
CA ILE A 64 -8.65 23.77 -15.12
C ILE A 64 -7.83 23.45 -16.37
N ALA A 65 -7.16 24.46 -16.96
CA ALA A 65 -6.35 24.26 -18.15
C ALA A 65 -5.16 23.34 -17.86
N PHE A 66 -4.48 23.51 -16.72
CA PHE A 66 -3.38 22.66 -16.28
C PHE A 66 -3.83 21.24 -15.95
N CYS A 67 -4.94 21.06 -15.23
CA CYS A 67 -5.50 19.73 -14.95
C CYS A 67 -5.96 19.03 -16.23
N THR A 68 -6.64 19.75 -17.12
CA THR A 68 -7.08 19.21 -18.43
C THR A 68 -5.86 18.86 -19.28
N PHE A 69 -4.83 19.70 -19.28
CA PHE A 69 -3.57 19.41 -19.94
C PHE A 69 -2.90 18.16 -19.33
N MET A 70 -2.71 18.10 -18.01
CA MET A 70 -2.08 16.94 -17.35
C MET A 70 -2.87 15.64 -17.52
N PHE A 71 -4.20 15.69 -17.64
CA PHE A 71 -5.04 14.48 -17.78
C PHE A 71 -5.16 14.00 -19.22
N PHE A 72 -5.28 14.91 -20.20
CA PHE A 72 -5.48 14.56 -21.60
C PHE A 72 -4.19 14.51 -22.40
N TYR A 73 -3.14 15.21 -21.99
CA TYR A 73 -1.88 15.28 -22.75
C TYR A 73 -1.13 13.93 -22.84
N PRO A 74 -1.03 13.11 -21.78
CA PRO A 74 -0.42 11.78 -21.89
C PRO A 74 -1.21 10.83 -22.79
N VAL A 75 -2.53 11.01 -22.88
CA VAL A 75 -3.43 10.24 -23.75
C VAL A 75 -3.29 10.68 -25.21
N LEU A 76 -3.09 11.98 -25.44
CA LEU A 76 -2.99 12.56 -26.78
C LEU A 76 -1.57 12.48 -27.38
N TYR A 77 -0.53 12.43 -26.54
CA TYR A 77 0.88 12.47 -26.96
C TYR A 77 1.78 11.54 -26.13
N PRO A 78 1.65 10.21 -26.27
CA PRO A 78 2.39 9.21 -25.45
C PRO A 78 3.91 9.13 -25.71
N GLY A 79 4.51 10.10 -26.43
CA GLY A 79 5.94 10.08 -26.82
C GLY A 79 6.79 11.26 -26.33
N LEU A 80 6.25 12.17 -25.49
CA LEU A 80 6.94 13.41 -25.08
C LEU A 80 7.42 13.44 -23.61
N ASP A 81 7.46 12.29 -22.94
CA ASP A 81 7.92 12.16 -21.53
C ASP A 81 9.29 12.80 -21.20
N PRO A 82 10.32 12.75 -22.08
CA PRO A 82 11.65 13.28 -21.73
C PRO A 82 11.71 14.81 -21.55
N ILE A 83 10.78 15.56 -22.17
CA ILE A 83 10.77 17.03 -22.10
C ILE A 83 10.21 17.51 -20.75
N PHE A 84 9.29 16.76 -20.15
CA PHE A 84 8.69 17.10 -18.86
C PHE A 84 9.61 16.83 -17.67
N GLU A 85 10.41 15.76 -17.69
CA GLU A 85 11.46 15.53 -16.69
C GLU A 85 12.46 16.71 -16.63
N GLY A 86 12.78 17.30 -17.79
CA GLY A 86 13.63 18.49 -17.88
C GLY A 86 13.03 19.75 -17.27
N LEU A 87 11.70 19.93 -17.36
CA LEU A 87 11.00 21.09 -16.79
C LEU A 87 10.91 21.01 -15.25
N PHE A 88 10.77 19.81 -14.68
CA PHE A 88 10.82 19.60 -13.23
C PHE A 88 12.24 19.74 -12.64
N ALA A 89 13.27 19.38 -13.41
CA ALA A 89 14.68 19.55 -13.02
C ALA A 89 15.10 21.04 -12.85
N PHE A 90 14.36 21.98 -13.44
CA PHE A 90 14.66 23.42 -13.37
C PHE A 90 14.37 24.05 -11.98
N THR A 91 13.80 23.29 -11.04
CA THR A 91 13.53 23.74 -9.65
C THR A 91 14.70 23.56 -8.67
N GLY A 92 15.91 23.25 -9.14
CA GLY A 92 17.13 23.49 -8.36
C GLY A 92 17.34 22.57 -7.16
N ILE A 93 17.03 21.27 -7.28
CA ILE A 93 17.48 20.26 -6.31
C ILE A 93 18.83 19.72 -6.78
N ARG A 94 19.91 20.26 -6.20
CA ARG A 94 21.27 19.71 -6.32
C ARG A 94 21.24 18.22 -5.98
N ARG A 95 21.74 17.36 -6.88
CA ARG A 95 22.05 15.95 -6.61
C ARG A 95 23.10 15.88 -5.50
N ALA A 96 22.64 15.80 -4.26
CA ALA A 96 23.45 15.31 -3.17
C ALA A 96 23.78 13.83 -3.44
N ARG A 97 25.05 13.49 -3.24
CA ARG A 97 25.63 12.15 -3.28
C ARG A 97 24.64 11.13 -2.69
N GLN A 98 24.15 10.19 -3.51
CA GLN A 98 23.23 9.13 -3.12
C GLN A 98 23.84 8.29 -1.98
N SER A 99 23.48 8.60 -0.74
CA SER A 99 23.37 7.58 0.29
C SER A 99 22.43 6.49 -0.23
N ARG A 100 22.70 5.24 0.14
CA ARG A 100 21.93 4.03 -0.20
C ARG A 100 20.49 4.10 0.34
N HIS A 101 19.70 5.04 -0.19
CA HIS A 101 18.29 5.18 0.11
C HIS A 101 17.57 3.93 -0.39
N LEU A 102 16.64 3.41 0.43
CA LEU A 102 15.65 2.49 -0.06
C LEU A 102 15.03 3.07 -1.33
N PRO A 103 14.97 2.32 -2.45
CA PRO A 103 14.29 2.81 -3.65
C PRO A 103 12.80 3.10 -3.36
N TYR A 104 12.25 2.53 -2.28
CA TYR A 104 10.87 2.68 -1.84
C TYR A 104 10.79 3.26 -0.41
N GLY A 105 10.03 4.35 -0.23
CA GLY A 105 9.57 4.79 1.08
C GLY A 105 8.67 3.74 1.74
N LEU A 106 8.50 3.84 3.08
CA LEU A 106 7.60 2.97 3.85
C LEU A 106 6.30 3.68 4.27
N THR A 107 6.05 4.87 3.73
CA THR A 107 4.98 5.77 4.17
C THR A 107 4.10 6.21 3.01
N GLU A 108 4.70 6.52 1.87
CA GLU A 108 3.99 7.07 0.72
C GLU A 108 3.44 5.93 -0.16
N GLU A 109 2.12 5.87 -0.36
CA GLU A 109 1.46 4.82 -1.15
C GLU A 109 2.07 4.61 -2.54
N LYS A 110 2.50 5.69 -3.20
CA LYS A 110 3.15 5.62 -4.52
C LYS A 110 4.40 4.71 -4.50
N ASP A 111 5.12 4.65 -3.39
CA ASP A 111 6.36 3.88 -3.26
C ASP A 111 6.04 2.39 -3.12
N LEU A 112 4.97 2.03 -2.40
CA LEU A 112 4.44 0.67 -2.40
C LEU A 112 3.99 0.24 -3.80
N PHE A 113 3.21 1.08 -4.51
CA PHE A 113 2.76 0.73 -5.86
C PHE A 113 3.93 0.63 -6.85
N ASN A 114 4.92 1.51 -6.75
CA ASN A 114 6.16 1.39 -7.54
C ASN A 114 6.88 0.08 -7.26
N PHE A 115 6.95 -0.34 -5.98
CA PHE A 115 7.55 -1.62 -5.63
C PHE A 115 6.79 -2.78 -6.28
N LEU A 116 5.46 -2.82 -6.12
CA LEU A 116 4.62 -3.85 -6.74
C LEU A 116 4.82 -3.92 -8.26
N LEU A 117 4.87 -2.77 -8.94
CA LEU A 117 5.05 -2.69 -10.39
C LEU A 117 6.46 -3.09 -10.86
N ASN A 118 7.50 -2.66 -10.14
CA ASN A 118 8.89 -2.91 -10.52
C ASN A 118 9.32 -4.35 -10.25
N ALA A 119 8.80 -4.96 -9.18
CA ALA A 119 9.01 -6.37 -8.86
C ALA A 119 7.98 -7.29 -9.52
N ASP A 120 7.05 -6.74 -10.31
CA ASP A 120 5.93 -7.44 -10.93
C ASP A 120 5.20 -8.37 -9.94
N ILE A 121 4.85 -7.85 -8.77
CA ILE A 121 4.15 -8.60 -7.72
C ILE A 121 2.66 -8.62 -8.04
N ARG A 122 2.04 -9.81 -7.97
CA ARG A 122 0.61 -9.97 -8.22
C ARG A 122 -0.14 -10.22 -6.92
N LEU A 123 -0.91 -9.24 -6.49
CA LEU A 123 -1.79 -9.42 -5.33
C LEU A 123 -2.97 -10.32 -5.73
N VAL A 124 -3.52 -11.03 -4.76
CA VAL A 124 -4.62 -11.99 -4.96
C VAL A 124 -5.90 -11.39 -4.41
N ARG A 125 -7.02 -11.52 -5.11
CA ARG A 125 -8.31 -11.05 -4.59
C ARG A 125 -8.77 -11.95 -3.43
N ALA A 126 -9.22 -11.36 -2.33
CA ALA A 126 -9.64 -12.10 -1.13
C ALA A 126 -10.74 -13.14 -1.43
N GLU A 127 -11.62 -12.87 -2.39
CA GLU A 127 -12.68 -13.78 -2.85
C GLU A 127 -12.14 -15.12 -3.33
N TYR A 128 -10.94 -15.13 -3.94
CA TYR A 128 -10.38 -16.32 -4.53
C TYR A 128 -10.06 -17.40 -3.49
N PHE A 129 -9.55 -17.01 -2.31
CA PHE A 129 -9.29 -17.94 -1.21
C PHE A 129 -10.58 -18.65 -0.76
N GLN A 130 -11.72 -17.95 -0.76
CA GLN A 130 -13.01 -18.54 -0.44
C GLN A 130 -13.48 -19.52 -1.51
N GLU A 131 -13.20 -19.24 -2.79
CA GLU A 131 -13.51 -20.15 -3.90
C GLU A 131 -12.63 -21.40 -3.83
N LEU A 132 -11.33 -21.26 -3.56
CA LEU A 132 -10.41 -22.37 -3.34
C LEU A 132 -10.86 -23.28 -2.20
N ARG A 133 -11.15 -22.70 -1.03
CA ARG A 133 -11.64 -23.44 0.14
C ARG A 133 -12.93 -24.20 -0.16
N LYS A 134 -13.90 -23.55 -0.82
CA LYS A 134 -15.17 -24.19 -1.20
C LYS A 134 -14.99 -25.31 -2.21
N ALA A 135 -14.00 -25.20 -3.09
CA ALA A 135 -13.66 -26.22 -4.07
C ALA A 135 -12.79 -27.34 -3.49
N GLY A 136 -12.32 -27.23 -2.24
CA GLY A 136 -11.35 -28.17 -1.66
C GLY A 136 -10.03 -28.18 -2.42
N ARG A 137 -9.64 -27.04 -3.00
CA ARG A 137 -8.37 -26.83 -3.71
C ARG A 137 -7.37 -26.14 -2.77
N LEU A 138 -6.12 -26.51 -2.89
CA LEU A 138 -5.00 -25.79 -2.28
C LEU A 138 -4.74 -24.49 -3.07
N TRP A 139 -4.05 -23.53 -2.44
CA TRP A 139 -3.68 -22.32 -3.14
C TRP A 139 -2.61 -22.61 -4.23
N PRO A 140 -2.83 -22.25 -5.49
CA PRO A 140 -1.91 -22.61 -6.57
C PRO A 140 -0.63 -21.77 -6.52
N ARG A 141 0.38 -22.13 -7.30
CA ARG A 141 1.52 -21.22 -7.51
C ARG A 141 1.05 -20.01 -8.32
N ARG A 142 1.73 -18.87 -8.17
CA ARG A 142 1.42 -17.67 -8.97
C ARG A 142 1.15 -17.98 -10.45
N GLN A 143 2.07 -18.72 -11.08
CA GLN A 143 2.01 -18.98 -12.51
C GLN A 143 0.81 -19.85 -12.93
N GLU A 144 0.31 -20.71 -12.05
CA GLU A 144 -0.93 -21.47 -12.28
C GLU A 144 -2.17 -20.58 -12.20
N ALA A 145 -2.14 -19.54 -11.37
CA ALA A 145 -3.26 -18.62 -11.17
C ALA A 145 -3.38 -17.51 -12.24
N GLU A 146 -2.38 -17.32 -13.13
CA GLU A 146 -2.34 -16.20 -14.10
C GLU A 146 -3.58 -16.15 -15.01
N ASN A 147 -4.17 -17.31 -15.33
CA ASN A 147 -5.35 -17.42 -16.20
C ASN A 147 -6.63 -17.77 -15.43
N GLU A 148 -6.57 -17.90 -14.10
CA GLU A 148 -7.76 -18.19 -13.31
C GLU A 148 -8.65 -16.97 -13.18
N LEU A 149 -9.95 -17.20 -13.25
CA LEU A 149 -10.99 -16.19 -13.13
C LEU A 149 -11.87 -16.48 -11.93
N LEU A 150 -12.26 -15.42 -11.22
CA LEU A 150 -13.35 -15.46 -10.25
C LEU A 150 -14.68 -15.76 -10.94
N ARG A 151 -15.70 -16.12 -10.15
CA ARG A 151 -17.07 -16.33 -10.63
C ARG A 151 -17.68 -15.14 -11.38
N ASP A 152 -17.23 -13.92 -11.09
CA ASP A 152 -17.68 -12.70 -11.75
C ASP A 152 -16.91 -12.38 -13.05
N GLY A 153 -15.99 -13.27 -13.47
CA GLY A 153 -15.20 -13.15 -14.68
C GLY A 153 -13.94 -12.30 -14.55
N ARG A 154 -13.66 -11.70 -13.38
CA ARG A 154 -12.41 -10.97 -13.14
C ARG A 154 -11.25 -11.94 -12.90
N SER A 155 -10.02 -11.55 -13.24
CA SER A 155 -8.83 -12.33 -12.88
C SER A 155 -8.69 -12.42 -11.37
N VAL A 156 -8.29 -13.60 -10.88
CA VAL A 156 -8.02 -13.85 -9.46
C VAL A 156 -6.78 -13.09 -8.97
N LEU A 157 -5.83 -12.86 -9.88
CA LEU A 157 -4.66 -12.01 -9.67
C LEU A 157 -5.01 -10.58 -10.09
N VAL A 158 -4.61 -9.61 -9.28
CA VAL A 158 -4.74 -8.19 -9.59
C VAL A 158 -3.89 -7.87 -10.81
N ALA A 159 -4.52 -7.25 -11.82
CA ALA A 159 -3.85 -6.90 -13.05
C ALA A 159 -2.86 -5.75 -12.83
N ARG A 160 -1.76 -5.75 -13.59
CA ARG A 160 -0.77 -4.67 -13.55
C ARG A 160 -1.42 -3.30 -13.78
N GLN A 161 -2.36 -3.22 -14.72
CA GLN A 161 -3.09 -1.99 -15.04
C GLN A 161 -3.87 -1.45 -13.84
N GLU A 162 -4.44 -2.33 -13.00
CA GLU A 162 -5.18 -1.91 -11.81
C GLU A 162 -4.25 -1.25 -10.78
N VAL A 163 -3.04 -1.79 -10.61
CA VAL A 163 -2.01 -1.20 -9.74
C VAL A 163 -1.50 0.13 -10.32
N GLU A 164 -1.31 0.21 -11.65
CA GLU A 164 -0.92 1.46 -12.32
C GLU A 164 -1.97 2.57 -12.15
N GLU A 165 -3.25 2.21 -12.17
CA GLU A 165 -4.32 3.17 -11.90
C GLU A 165 -4.30 3.70 -10.46
N LEU A 166 -4.08 2.83 -9.46
CA LEU A 166 -3.88 3.27 -8.08
C LEU A 166 -2.64 4.14 -7.93
N HIS A 167 -1.55 3.79 -8.61
CA HIS A 167 -0.32 4.57 -8.63
C HIS A 167 -0.55 5.99 -9.19
N ARG A 168 -1.26 6.10 -10.31
CA ARG A 168 -1.64 7.40 -10.90
C ARG A 168 -2.49 8.21 -9.94
N PHE A 169 -3.45 7.57 -9.27
CA PHE A 169 -4.32 8.24 -8.31
C PHE A 169 -3.55 8.75 -7.08
N ALA A 170 -2.70 7.92 -6.47
CA ALA A 170 -1.85 8.31 -5.34
C ALA A 170 -0.90 9.47 -5.69
N THR A 171 -0.34 9.44 -6.91
CA THR A 171 0.51 10.52 -7.42
C THR A 171 -0.28 11.81 -7.61
N PHE A 172 -1.49 11.72 -8.16
CA PHE A 172 -2.38 12.87 -8.32
C PHE A 172 -2.79 13.48 -6.98
N GLU A 173 -3.20 12.67 -6.00
CA GLU A 173 -3.56 13.15 -4.66
C GLU A 173 -2.40 13.89 -3.99
N LYS A 174 -1.18 13.37 -4.13
CA LYS A 174 0.01 14.03 -3.61
C LYS A 174 0.22 15.41 -4.23
N CYS A 175 0.09 15.52 -5.55
CA CYS A 175 0.18 16.81 -6.25
C CYS A 175 -0.89 17.77 -5.73
N VAL A 176 -2.15 17.32 -5.59
CA VAL A 176 -3.24 18.16 -5.06
C VAL A 176 -2.95 18.63 -3.63
N ARG A 177 -2.46 17.75 -2.75
CA ARG A 177 -2.08 18.12 -1.37
C ARG A 177 -0.97 19.16 -1.33
N GLN A 178 0.08 18.98 -2.15
CA GLN A 178 1.18 19.97 -2.23
C GLN A 178 0.69 21.33 -2.73
N TRP A 179 -0.19 21.35 -3.73
CA TRP A 179 -0.82 22.58 -4.18
C TRP A 179 -1.64 23.24 -3.08
N ARG A 180 -2.47 22.49 -2.34
CA ARG A 180 -3.24 23.06 -1.21
C ARG A 180 -2.34 23.74 -0.18
N LEU A 181 -1.21 23.11 0.16
CA LEU A 181 -0.21 23.68 1.08
C LEU A 181 0.40 24.97 0.52
N VAL A 182 0.80 25.00 -0.75
CA VAL A 182 1.40 26.19 -1.39
C VAL A 182 0.43 27.36 -1.43
N PHE A 183 -0.86 27.10 -1.67
CA PHE A 183 -1.88 28.15 -1.81
C PHE A 183 -2.60 28.50 -0.50
N GLY A 184 -2.18 27.92 0.64
CA GLY A 184 -2.84 28.16 1.93
C GLY A 184 -4.32 27.79 1.93
N LEU A 185 -4.74 26.90 1.03
CA LEU A 185 -6.10 26.39 0.99
C LEU A 185 -6.23 25.37 2.12
N ALA A 186 -6.78 25.82 3.25
CA ALA A 186 -7.08 24.95 4.38
C ALA A 186 -7.91 23.74 3.90
N ASP A 187 -7.68 22.59 4.53
CA ASP A 187 -8.22 21.28 4.14
C ASP A 187 -9.71 21.12 4.51
N GLN A 188 -10.51 22.15 4.22
CA GLN A 188 -11.96 22.10 4.37
C GLN A 188 -12.58 21.43 3.14
N SER A 189 -12.68 20.11 3.24
CA SER A 189 -13.67 19.24 2.58
C SER A 189 -13.48 18.89 1.08
N ALA A 190 -12.80 17.76 0.84
CA ALA A 190 -13.08 16.95 -0.37
C ALA A 190 -14.42 16.19 -0.29
N ASN A 191 -14.96 16.00 0.92
CA ASN A 191 -16.19 15.23 1.15
C ASN A 191 -17.51 16.03 1.03
N SER A 192 -17.46 17.37 0.94
CA SER A 192 -18.70 18.19 0.87
C SER A 192 -19.19 18.40 -0.58
N PHE A 193 -18.29 18.35 -1.57
CA PHE A 193 -18.62 18.71 -2.95
C PHE A 193 -19.41 17.61 -3.71
N ILE A 194 -19.47 16.39 -3.16
CA ILE A 194 -20.24 15.28 -3.74
C ILE A 194 -21.65 15.18 -3.11
N LYS A 195 -21.93 15.88 -2.00
CA LYS A 195 -23.20 15.71 -1.24
C LYS A 195 -24.35 16.65 -1.61
N THR A 196 -24.20 17.55 -2.58
CA THR A 196 -25.30 18.48 -2.95
C THR A 196 -25.76 18.33 -4.41
N GLN A 197 -26.40 17.20 -4.69
CA GLN A 197 -27.51 17.15 -5.63
C GLN A 197 -28.68 16.44 -4.96
N THR A 198 -29.54 17.22 -4.31
CA THR A 198 -30.89 16.78 -3.92
C THR A 198 -31.72 16.56 -5.17
N VAL A 199 -32.00 15.30 -5.49
CA VAL A 199 -33.05 14.91 -6.43
C VAL A 199 -34.39 14.94 -5.68
N PRO A 200 -35.49 15.49 -6.25
CA PRO A 200 -36.79 15.52 -5.58
C PRO A 200 -37.33 14.10 -5.32
N LYS A 201 -38.01 13.92 -4.18
CA LYS A 201 -38.66 12.67 -3.76
C LYS A 201 -39.66 12.18 -4.82
N TYR A 202 -39.52 10.91 -5.20
CA TYR A 202 -40.44 10.15 -6.04
C TYR A 202 -41.46 9.40 -5.16
N ASP A 203 -42.74 9.51 -5.52
CA ASP A 203 -43.91 8.94 -4.84
C ASP A 203 -44.35 7.63 -5.54
N PRO A 204 -44.39 6.47 -4.85
CA PRO A 204 -44.62 5.17 -5.47
C PRO A 204 -46.09 4.75 -5.43
N VAL A 205 -47.01 5.53 -6.02
CA VAL A 205 -48.40 5.08 -6.23
C VAL A 205 -48.91 5.59 -7.59
N ASN A 206 -48.37 5.03 -8.68
CA ASN A 206 -49.01 4.89 -9.99
C ASN A 206 -47.93 4.64 -11.04
N TYR A 207 -47.79 3.40 -11.52
CA TYR A 207 -47.80 3.12 -12.97
C TYR A 207 -47.66 1.61 -13.20
N ARG A 208 -48.80 0.92 -13.25
CA ARG A 208 -48.97 -0.38 -13.90
C ARG A 208 -49.78 -0.13 -15.17
N ALA A 209 -49.14 0.26 -16.27
CA ALA A 209 -49.72 0.14 -17.62
C ALA A 209 -48.69 0.49 -18.71
N LYS A 210 -48.71 -0.32 -19.77
CA LYS A 210 -48.22 -0.07 -21.13
C LYS A 210 -46.71 -0.14 -21.37
N ARG A 211 -46.30 -1.39 -21.54
CA ARG A 211 -45.25 -1.84 -22.47
C ARG A 211 -45.82 -1.81 -23.90
N THR A 212 -45.31 -0.94 -24.77
CA THR A 212 -45.33 -1.14 -26.23
C THR A 212 -44.27 -0.28 -26.91
N SER A 213 -43.37 -0.96 -27.64
CA SER A 213 -42.64 -0.56 -28.85
C SER A 213 -42.22 0.91 -29.05
N LEU A 214 -40.91 1.18 -29.07
CA LEU A 214 -40.29 1.89 -30.19
C LEU A 214 -38.75 1.75 -30.12
N GLU A 215 -38.18 1.23 -31.20
CA GLU A 215 -36.74 1.20 -31.48
C GLU A 215 -36.21 2.64 -31.54
N ALA A 216 -35.16 2.93 -30.78
CA ALA A 216 -34.37 4.13 -30.95
C ALA A 216 -32.89 3.77 -30.75
N THR A 217 -32.15 3.86 -31.86
CA THR A 217 -30.72 3.71 -32.01
C THR A 217 -29.98 4.58 -30.98
N VAL A 218 -29.40 3.96 -29.95
CA VAL A 218 -28.59 4.65 -28.94
C VAL A 218 -27.14 4.68 -29.39
N VAL A 219 -26.68 5.88 -29.76
CA VAL A 219 -25.26 6.23 -29.84
C VAL A 219 -24.68 6.15 -28.42
N PRO A 220 -23.55 5.47 -28.15
CA PRO A 220 -23.02 5.39 -26.80
C PRO A 220 -22.47 6.75 -26.36
N ASN A 221 -23.16 7.40 -25.41
CA ASN A 221 -22.61 8.50 -24.63
C ASN A 221 -21.50 7.95 -23.72
N SER A 222 -20.24 8.18 -24.12
CA SER A 222 -19.01 7.73 -23.43
C SER A 222 -18.64 8.52 -22.16
N PHE A 223 -19.58 9.23 -21.52
CA PHE A 223 -19.29 10.10 -20.38
C PHE A 223 -20.11 9.83 -19.11
N GLY A 224 -20.88 8.73 -19.06
CA GLY A 224 -21.75 8.44 -17.92
C GLY A 224 -21.50 7.08 -17.28
N ARG A 225 -20.41 6.93 -16.49
CA ARG A 225 -20.25 5.91 -15.43
C ARG A 225 -18.89 6.05 -14.71
N PHE A 226 -18.65 7.16 -14.00
CA PHE A 226 -17.71 7.10 -12.88
C PHE A 226 -18.49 6.56 -11.67
N GLY A 227 -18.70 5.24 -11.63
CA GLY A 227 -19.15 4.57 -10.41
C GLY A 227 -18.18 4.89 -9.27
N LYS A 228 -18.67 4.97 -8.03
CA LYS A 228 -17.79 5.11 -6.85
C LYS A 228 -16.79 3.96 -6.88
N ARG A 229 -15.52 4.26 -7.13
CA ARG A 229 -14.45 3.26 -7.12
C ARG A 229 -14.29 2.78 -5.69
N LYS A 230 -14.35 1.47 -5.46
CA LYS A 230 -14.07 0.90 -4.14
C LYS A 230 -12.64 1.26 -3.73
N ARG A 231 -12.45 1.58 -2.46
CA ARG A 231 -11.10 1.74 -1.90
C ARG A 231 -10.44 0.37 -1.83
N VAL A 232 -9.11 0.33 -1.90
CA VAL A 232 -8.37 -0.94 -1.84
C VAL A 232 -7.69 -1.06 -0.50
N ARG A 233 -7.89 -2.21 0.15
CA ARG A 233 -7.20 -2.64 1.37
C ARG A 233 -6.17 -3.69 0.97
N ILE A 234 -4.89 -3.49 1.31
CA ILE A 234 -3.83 -4.48 1.06
C ILE A 234 -3.52 -5.19 2.36
N VAL A 235 -3.63 -6.52 2.36
CA VAL A 235 -3.29 -7.40 3.48
C VAL A 235 -2.11 -8.26 3.07
N SER A 236 -1.13 -8.40 3.95
CA SER A 236 -0.02 -9.33 3.72
C SER A 236 -0.13 -10.54 4.61
N VAL A 237 0.28 -11.70 4.11
CA VAL A 237 0.21 -12.96 4.84
C VAL A 237 1.62 -13.46 5.11
N SER A 238 1.97 -13.55 6.39
CA SER A 238 3.14 -14.31 6.85
C SER A 238 2.69 -15.72 7.19
N HIS A 239 3.27 -16.73 6.56
CA HIS A 239 2.81 -18.11 6.68
C HIS A 239 3.97 -19.11 6.69
N ALA A 240 3.70 -20.31 7.19
CA ALA A 240 4.69 -21.36 7.28
C ALA A 240 4.75 -22.18 5.99
N TRP A 241 5.95 -22.40 5.47
CA TRP A 241 6.18 -23.43 4.45
C TRP A 241 6.22 -24.83 5.06
N GLU A 242 5.11 -25.54 5.09
CA GLU A 242 5.02 -26.86 5.73
C GLU A 242 5.71 -27.99 4.95
N ALA A 243 5.86 -27.83 3.63
CA ALA A 243 6.74 -28.66 2.82
C ALA A 243 7.59 -27.78 1.90
N MET A 244 8.76 -28.29 1.47
CA MET A 244 9.66 -27.56 0.56
C MET A 244 8.98 -27.25 -0.79
N GLN A 245 8.04 -28.09 -1.22
CA GLN A 245 7.38 -27.97 -2.52
C GLN A 245 6.07 -27.18 -2.48
N HIS A 246 5.42 -27.10 -1.32
CA HIS A 246 4.14 -26.42 -1.17
C HIS A 246 3.96 -25.93 0.28
N PRO A 247 3.55 -24.67 0.52
CA PRO A 247 3.52 -24.13 1.87
C PRO A 247 2.38 -24.66 2.73
N ASP A 248 1.23 -25.01 2.13
CA ASP A 248 0.05 -25.53 2.84
C ASP A 248 -0.46 -26.80 2.15
N PRO A 249 0.27 -27.92 2.25
CA PRO A 249 -0.07 -29.12 1.50
C PRO A 249 -1.33 -29.82 2.05
N TRP A 250 -1.84 -29.38 3.19
CA TRP A 250 -3.06 -29.91 3.83
C TRP A 250 -4.28 -28.99 3.70
N GLY A 251 -4.11 -27.72 3.34
CA GLY A 251 -5.20 -26.74 3.21
C GLY A 251 -5.62 -26.08 4.52
N PHE A 252 -4.89 -26.33 5.61
CA PHE A 252 -5.17 -25.80 6.94
C PHE A 252 -4.93 -24.29 7.00
N GLN A 253 -3.80 -23.82 6.48
CA GLN A 253 -3.48 -22.39 6.49
C GLN A 253 -4.43 -21.59 5.59
N LEU A 254 -4.89 -22.16 4.47
CA LEU A 254 -5.95 -21.59 3.64
C LEU A 254 -7.26 -21.44 4.43
N GLN A 255 -7.62 -22.45 5.25
CA GLN A 255 -8.80 -22.40 6.09
C GLN A 255 -8.72 -21.29 7.15
N GLU A 256 -7.58 -21.18 7.84
CA GLU A 256 -7.34 -20.11 8.82
C GLU A 256 -7.34 -18.72 8.15
N LEU A 257 -6.65 -18.56 7.02
CA LEU A 257 -6.67 -17.32 6.26
C LEU A 257 -8.10 -16.91 5.87
N CYS A 258 -8.93 -17.87 5.45
CA CYS A 258 -10.33 -17.61 5.12
C CYS A 258 -11.15 -17.14 6.33
N LYS A 259 -10.88 -17.63 7.55
CA LYS A 259 -11.51 -17.13 8.77
C LYS A 259 -11.12 -15.66 9.02
N HIS A 260 -9.82 -15.34 8.96
CA HIS A 260 -9.31 -13.97 9.11
C HIS A 260 -9.92 -13.01 8.09
N LEU A 261 -9.86 -13.35 6.80
CA LEU A 261 -10.40 -12.51 5.72
C LEU A 261 -11.92 -12.32 5.83
N SER A 262 -12.64 -13.28 6.41
CA SER A 262 -14.09 -13.15 6.64
C SER A 262 -14.40 -12.18 7.78
N ALA A 263 -13.59 -12.18 8.85
CA ALA A 263 -13.70 -11.20 9.93
C ALA A 263 -13.43 -9.78 9.43
N LEU A 264 -12.51 -9.59 8.48
CA LEU A 264 -12.23 -8.28 7.90
C LEU A 264 -13.34 -7.71 7.00
N ARG A 265 -14.26 -8.56 6.53
CA ARG A 265 -15.37 -8.15 5.66
C ARG A 265 -16.56 -7.59 6.42
N THR A 266 -16.68 -7.81 7.73
CA THR A 266 -17.92 -7.46 8.46
C THR A 266 -18.15 -5.96 8.62
N ASP A 267 -17.09 -5.15 8.58
CA ASP A 267 -17.20 -3.75 9.00
C ASP A 267 -17.41 -2.77 7.83
N ASP A 268 -16.90 -3.06 6.61
CA ASP A 268 -16.92 -2.13 5.46
C ASP A 268 -16.89 -2.82 4.06
N ALA A 269 -17.37 -4.06 3.90
CA ALA A 269 -17.25 -4.81 2.63
C ALA A 269 -17.87 -4.12 1.39
N GLU A 270 -18.80 -3.19 1.59
CA GLU A 270 -19.35 -2.38 0.49
C GLU A 270 -18.36 -1.30 0.02
N GLU A 271 -17.50 -0.79 0.90
CA GLU A 271 -16.60 0.32 0.62
C GLU A 271 -15.22 -0.11 0.13
N HIS A 272 -14.75 -1.29 0.56
CA HIS A 272 -13.38 -1.75 0.29
C HIS A 272 -13.33 -3.06 -0.50
N GLU A 273 -12.39 -3.14 -1.42
CA GLU A 273 -11.91 -4.39 -2.00
C GLU A 273 -10.61 -4.80 -1.30
N THR A 274 -10.50 -6.08 -0.90
CA THR A 274 -9.32 -6.60 -0.21
C THR A 274 -8.42 -7.35 -1.19
N TRP A 275 -7.18 -6.89 -1.30
CA TRP A 275 -6.11 -7.53 -2.06
C TRP A 275 -5.10 -8.12 -1.08
N VAL A 276 -4.70 -9.36 -1.32
CA VAL A 276 -3.89 -10.15 -0.40
C VAL A 276 -2.54 -10.46 -1.04
N PHE A 277 -1.45 -10.14 -0.35
CA PHE A 277 -0.12 -10.62 -0.69
C PHE A 277 0.14 -11.94 0.04
N VAL A 278 0.41 -12.99 -0.74
CA VAL A 278 0.91 -14.29 -0.25
C VAL A 278 2.13 -14.59 -1.10
N ASP A 279 3.33 -14.69 -0.53
CA ASP A 279 4.56 -14.79 -1.32
C ASP A 279 4.50 -15.91 -2.39
N PHE A 280 3.93 -17.06 -2.05
CA PHE A 280 3.73 -18.23 -2.92
C PHE A 280 2.84 -17.95 -4.14
N LEU A 281 1.77 -17.15 -3.96
CA LEU A 281 0.81 -16.83 -5.02
C LEU A 281 1.15 -15.51 -5.73
N SER A 282 1.93 -14.65 -5.09
CA SER A 282 2.21 -13.30 -5.55
C SER A 282 3.55 -13.18 -6.26
N LEU A 283 4.49 -14.09 -6.01
CA LEU A 283 5.81 -14.14 -6.63
C LEU A 283 5.95 -15.39 -7.52
N TYR A 284 6.85 -15.32 -8.50
CA TYR A 284 7.20 -16.48 -9.32
C TYR A 284 7.85 -17.57 -8.44
N GLN A 285 7.34 -18.81 -8.49
CA GLN A 285 7.78 -19.89 -7.59
C GLN A 285 8.76 -20.88 -8.22
N TYR A 286 8.40 -21.45 -9.36
CA TYR A 286 9.22 -22.44 -10.06
C TYR A 286 10.08 -21.79 -11.13
N LYS A 287 10.50 -22.54 -12.18
CA LYS A 287 11.33 -22.03 -13.28
C LYS A 287 10.90 -20.65 -13.73
N ARG A 288 11.87 -19.75 -13.61
CA ARG A 288 11.73 -18.34 -13.93
C ARG A 288 12.50 -18.06 -15.21
N SER A 289 11.87 -17.36 -16.15
CA SER A 289 12.62 -16.71 -17.23
C SER A 289 13.62 -15.70 -16.66
N PRO A 290 14.63 -15.24 -17.41
CA PRO A 290 15.56 -14.23 -16.92
C PRO A 290 14.88 -12.96 -16.39
N GLY A 291 13.78 -12.54 -17.05
CA GLY A 291 12.95 -11.42 -16.58
C GLY A 291 12.24 -11.72 -15.27
N GLN A 292 11.63 -12.90 -15.15
CA GLN A 292 10.96 -13.34 -13.93
C GLN A 292 11.94 -13.51 -12.75
N GLN A 293 13.16 -13.98 -13.03
CA GLN A 293 14.21 -14.13 -12.01
C GLN A 293 14.68 -12.76 -11.52
N LYS A 294 14.80 -11.77 -12.41
CA LYS A 294 15.09 -10.38 -12.04
C LYS A 294 13.98 -9.81 -11.15
N SER A 295 12.72 -9.99 -11.53
CA SER A 295 11.57 -9.57 -10.72
C SER A 295 11.54 -10.24 -9.36
N PHE A 296 11.80 -11.55 -9.30
CA PHE A 296 11.88 -12.31 -8.04
C PHE A 296 13.00 -11.80 -7.13
N HIS A 297 14.22 -11.61 -7.65
CA HIS A 297 15.31 -11.03 -6.86
C HIS A 297 14.98 -9.62 -6.38
N HIS A 298 14.32 -8.81 -7.21
CA HIS A 298 13.88 -7.47 -6.84
C HIS A 298 12.85 -7.53 -5.70
N ALA A 299 11.90 -8.45 -5.75
CA ALA A 299 10.94 -8.68 -4.67
C ALA A 299 11.65 -9.07 -3.37
N MET A 300 12.52 -10.09 -3.41
CA MET A 300 13.24 -10.58 -2.22
C MET A 300 14.11 -9.51 -1.56
N GLY A 301 14.80 -8.68 -2.35
CA GLY A 301 15.63 -7.57 -1.83
C GLY A 301 14.84 -6.43 -1.18
N HIS A 302 13.52 -6.41 -1.37
CA HIS A 302 12.63 -5.36 -0.87
C HIS A 302 11.39 -5.90 -0.15
N MET A 303 11.39 -7.17 0.25
CA MET A 303 10.24 -7.87 0.82
C MET A 303 9.63 -7.12 2.02
N HIS A 304 10.47 -6.51 2.86
CA HIS A 304 10.05 -5.67 3.99
C HIS A 304 9.02 -4.58 3.64
N CYS A 305 8.96 -4.11 2.39
CA CYS A 305 7.95 -3.14 1.96
C CYS A 305 6.52 -3.73 2.03
N LEU A 306 6.34 -5.04 1.89
CA LEU A 306 5.02 -5.68 1.99
C LEU A 306 4.59 -5.94 3.43
N TYR A 307 5.49 -5.78 4.40
CA TYR A 307 5.18 -6.05 5.81
C TYR A 307 5.23 -4.79 6.68
N ALA A 308 6.09 -3.82 6.35
CA ALA A 308 6.29 -2.59 7.15
C ALA A 308 5.68 -1.32 6.52
N HIS A 309 5.25 -1.34 5.26
CA HIS A 309 4.76 -0.13 4.60
C HIS A 309 3.40 0.31 5.17
N ALA A 310 3.20 1.60 5.44
CA ALA A 310 1.98 2.15 6.06
C ALA A 310 0.68 1.91 5.25
N GLY A 311 0.82 1.65 3.95
CA GLY A 311 -0.27 1.25 3.04
C GLY A 311 -0.71 -0.22 3.17
N ILE A 312 0.04 -1.03 3.92
CA ILE A 312 -0.38 -2.38 4.31
C ILE A 312 -1.31 -2.22 5.50
N SER A 313 -2.55 -2.67 5.32
CA SER A 313 -3.60 -2.49 6.33
C SER A 313 -3.45 -3.46 7.49
N GLU A 314 -2.99 -4.68 7.20
CA GLU A 314 -2.76 -5.72 8.19
C GLU A 314 -1.74 -6.74 7.68
N VAL A 315 -1.01 -7.33 8.63
CA VAL A 315 -0.18 -8.52 8.39
C VAL A 315 -0.82 -9.69 9.14
N VAL A 316 -1.49 -10.58 8.41
CA VAL A 316 -2.04 -11.82 8.96
C VAL A 316 -0.90 -12.81 9.16
N ARG A 317 -0.77 -13.35 10.38
CA ARG A 317 0.24 -14.33 10.74
C ARG A 317 -0.40 -15.70 10.92
N LEU A 318 -0.07 -16.63 10.04
CA LEU A 318 -0.48 -18.03 10.11
C LEU A 318 0.65 -18.82 10.76
N GLU A 319 0.70 -18.79 12.09
CA GLU A 319 1.83 -19.32 12.88
C GLU A 319 1.68 -20.82 13.21
N GLU A 320 0.46 -21.34 13.16
CA GLU A 320 0.15 -22.73 13.45
C GLU A 320 0.44 -23.61 12.23
N LEU A 321 1.19 -24.70 12.47
CA LEU A 321 1.31 -25.80 11.51
C LEU A 321 0.04 -26.65 11.59
N THR A 322 -0.26 -27.38 10.51
CA THR A 322 -1.38 -28.31 10.46
C THR A 322 -1.25 -29.33 11.61
N PRO A 323 -2.22 -29.39 12.54
CA PRO A 323 -2.21 -30.38 13.62
C PRO A 323 -2.19 -31.80 13.07
N ASP A 324 -1.49 -32.72 13.73
CA ASP A 324 -1.42 -34.12 13.27
C ASP A 324 -2.80 -34.79 13.22
N THR A 325 -3.74 -34.36 14.07
CA THR A 325 -5.14 -34.80 14.07
C THR A 325 -5.93 -34.38 12.84
N ASP A 326 -5.49 -33.31 12.18
CA ASP A 326 -6.19 -32.70 11.06
C ASP A 326 -5.59 -33.14 9.72
N LYS A 327 -4.46 -33.85 9.75
CA LYS A 327 -3.84 -34.43 8.57
C LYS A 327 -4.66 -35.64 8.12
N PRO A 328 -5.17 -35.66 6.87
CA PRO A 328 -5.90 -36.80 6.37
C PRO A 328 -4.98 -38.03 6.29
N GLU A 329 -5.52 -39.21 6.61
CA GLU A 329 -4.79 -40.49 6.51
C GLU A 329 -4.30 -40.76 5.07
N HIS A 330 -5.07 -40.32 4.08
CA HIS A 330 -4.78 -40.46 2.65
C HIS A 330 -4.81 -39.08 1.98
N PRO A 331 -3.74 -38.28 2.13
CA PRO A 331 -3.65 -36.97 1.50
C PRO A 331 -3.70 -37.09 -0.02
N LYS A 332 -4.37 -36.12 -0.66
CA LYS A 332 -4.44 -36.08 -2.12
C LYS A 332 -3.04 -35.80 -2.70
N PRO A 333 -2.70 -36.41 -3.85
CA PRO A 333 -1.50 -36.03 -4.59
C PRO A 333 -1.49 -34.53 -4.91
N ILE A 334 -0.30 -33.93 -4.91
CA ILE A 334 -0.10 -32.50 -5.15
C ILE A 334 0.69 -32.31 -6.44
N GLU A 335 0.37 -31.28 -7.21
CA GLU A 335 1.17 -30.89 -8.35
C GLU A 335 2.46 -30.19 -7.91
N ILE A 336 3.60 -30.73 -8.33
CA ILE A 336 4.92 -30.22 -8.01
C ILE A 336 5.67 -29.94 -9.31
N TYR A 337 6.36 -28.80 -9.36
CA TYR A 337 7.25 -28.51 -10.48
C TYR A 337 8.49 -29.39 -10.43
N ASN A 338 8.75 -30.13 -11.49
CA ASN A 338 9.93 -30.96 -11.66
C ASN A 338 10.93 -30.30 -12.61
N ALA A 339 12.07 -29.87 -12.06
CA ALA A 339 13.11 -29.19 -12.83
C ALA A 339 13.78 -30.07 -13.90
N ARG A 340 13.72 -31.41 -13.79
CA ARG A 340 14.33 -32.33 -14.76
C ARG A 340 13.48 -32.47 -16.02
N THR A 341 12.17 -32.51 -15.85
CA THR A 341 11.19 -32.69 -16.94
C THR A 341 10.60 -31.37 -17.43
N ASP A 342 10.88 -30.28 -16.72
CA ASP A 342 10.39 -28.93 -17.04
C ASP A 342 8.86 -28.79 -17.01
N SER A 343 8.20 -29.60 -16.18
CA SER A 343 6.74 -29.68 -16.10
C SER A 343 6.24 -29.77 -14.67
N CYS A 344 4.96 -29.43 -14.47
CA CYS A 344 4.25 -29.73 -13.23
C CYS A 344 3.73 -31.17 -13.30
N GLU A 345 4.09 -31.97 -12.32
CA GLU A 345 3.72 -33.37 -12.23
C GLU A 345 2.95 -33.63 -10.94
N THR A 346 1.89 -34.42 -11.02
CA THR A 346 1.19 -34.91 -9.84
C THR A 346 2.08 -35.90 -9.09
N ARG A 347 2.43 -35.58 -7.85
CA ARG A 347 3.25 -36.42 -6.99
C ARG A 347 2.48 -36.87 -5.75
N PRO A 348 2.72 -38.12 -5.30
CA PRO A 348 2.17 -38.58 -4.04
C PRO A 348 2.72 -37.74 -2.89
N PHE A 349 1.91 -37.57 -1.85
CA PHE A 349 2.22 -36.69 -0.72
C PHE A 349 3.50 -37.11 0.02
N GLU A 350 3.78 -38.40 0.03
CA GLU A 350 4.94 -39.02 0.68
C GLU A 350 6.28 -38.57 0.07
N GLU A 351 6.27 -38.03 -1.15
CA GLU A 351 7.45 -37.46 -1.80
C GLU A 351 7.75 -36.01 -1.37
N LEU A 352 6.86 -35.38 -0.58
CA LEU A 352 7.07 -34.03 -0.06
C LEU A 352 8.15 -34.01 1.02
N VAL A 353 9.05 -33.03 0.93
CA VAL A 353 10.06 -32.80 1.96
C VAL A 353 9.44 -31.94 3.04
N GLN A 354 8.94 -32.60 4.08
CA GLN A 354 8.25 -31.95 5.20
C GLN A 354 9.19 -31.02 5.97
N ASN A 355 8.66 -29.87 6.39
CA ASN A 355 9.34 -28.90 7.22
C ASN A 355 8.57 -28.73 8.53
N SER A 356 8.96 -29.53 9.53
CA SER A 356 8.40 -29.50 10.89
C SER A 356 8.99 -28.40 11.77
N THR A 357 9.81 -27.49 11.23
CA THR A 357 10.37 -26.39 12.02
C THR A 357 9.22 -25.50 12.52
N PRO A 358 9.05 -25.30 13.84
CA PRO A 358 7.99 -24.43 14.34
C PRO A 358 8.16 -23.00 13.83
N TYR A 359 7.04 -22.29 13.61
CA TYR A 359 7.03 -20.95 13.02
C TYR A 359 7.95 -19.96 13.75
N SER A 360 7.98 -20.01 15.09
CA SER A 360 8.83 -19.16 15.94
C SER A 360 10.33 -19.27 15.66
N PHE A 361 10.78 -20.39 15.08
CA PHE A 361 12.18 -20.62 14.71
C PHE A 361 12.49 -20.32 13.23
N ARG A 362 11.50 -19.96 12.42
CA ARG A 362 11.67 -19.71 10.98
C ARG A 362 12.12 -18.28 10.73
N SER A 363 13.32 -18.12 10.19
CA SER A 363 13.95 -16.79 10.15
C SER A 363 13.23 -15.77 9.26
N TRP A 364 12.75 -16.18 8.08
CA TRP A 364 11.99 -15.30 7.19
C TRP A 364 10.66 -14.89 7.84
N CYS A 365 9.89 -15.84 8.37
CA CYS A 365 8.67 -15.56 9.11
C CYS A 365 8.93 -14.59 10.28
N ARG A 366 9.98 -14.82 11.08
CA ARG A 366 10.35 -13.91 12.17
C ARG A 366 10.79 -12.53 11.68
N ALA A 367 11.46 -12.43 10.54
CA ALA A 367 11.78 -11.14 9.94
C ALA A 367 10.52 -10.37 9.53
N GLU A 368 9.53 -11.07 8.96
CA GLU A 368 8.23 -10.50 8.59
C GLU A 368 7.47 -9.97 9.80
N VAL A 369 7.44 -10.74 10.90
CA VAL A 369 6.90 -10.28 12.19
C VAL A 369 7.63 -9.04 12.69
N GLN A 370 8.97 -9.02 12.60
CA GLN A 370 9.77 -7.88 13.05
C GLN A 370 9.52 -6.63 12.20
N TRP A 371 9.38 -6.76 10.88
CA TRP A 371 9.00 -5.65 10.01
C TRP A 371 7.59 -5.14 10.32
N ALA A 372 6.63 -6.05 10.49
CA ALA A 372 5.25 -5.73 10.87
C ALA A 372 5.17 -5.07 12.25
N SER A 373 5.99 -5.48 13.21
CA SER A 373 6.05 -4.90 14.56
C SER A 373 6.57 -3.44 14.61
N THR A 374 6.88 -2.84 13.46
CA THR A 374 7.17 -1.39 13.37
C THR A 374 5.95 -0.54 13.02
N HIS A 375 4.79 -1.16 12.82
CA HIS A 375 3.50 -0.48 12.65
C HIS A 375 3.09 0.31 13.91
N HIS A 376 2.04 1.13 13.75
CA HIS A 376 1.49 1.93 14.85
C HIS A 376 0.76 1.07 15.89
N ALA A 377 0.33 -0.13 15.52
CA ALA A 377 -0.26 -1.12 16.38
C ALA A 377 0.58 -2.40 16.29
N ILE A 378 1.02 -2.91 17.44
CA ILE A 378 1.77 -4.15 17.58
C ILE A 378 0.95 -5.12 18.42
N VAL A 379 0.89 -6.38 17.98
CA VAL A 379 0.11 -7.44 18.63
C VAL A 379 1.04 -8.63 18.82
N GLU A 380 1.15 -9.09 20.07
CA GLU A 380 1.97 -10.21 20.56
C GLU A 380 3.49 -10.05 20.48
N TYR A 381 4.01 -9.34 19.47
CA TYR A 381 5.45 -9.20 19.24
C TYR A 381 5.90 -7.74 19.16
N ALA A 382 6.96 -7.44 19.90
CA ALA A 382 7.64 -6.16 19.87
C ALA A 382 8.81 -6.14 18.88
N PRO A 383 9.15 -4.97 18.33
CA PRO A 383 10.33 -4.83 17.48
C PRO A 383 11.59 -4.95 18.33
N MET A 384 12.45 -5.90 17.99
CA MET A 384 13.76 -6.07 18.60
C MET A 384 14.75 -5.03 18.07
N LEU A 385 15.66 -4.60 18.95
CA LEU A 385 16.82 -3.84 18.52
C LEU A 385 17.62 -4.61 17.45
N PRO A 386 18.20 -3.93 16.45
CA PRO A 386 18.95 -4.58 15.38
C PRO A 386 20.08 -5.50 15.86
N LYS A 387 20.77 -5.11 16.95
CA LYS A 387 21.83 -5.92 17.57
C LYS A 387 21.28 -7.26 18.09
N ASN A 388 20.10 -7.27 18.69
CA ASN A 388 19.49 -8.46 19.30
C ASN A 388 18.97 -9.39 18.20
N PHE A 389 18.30 -8.83 17.19
CA PHE A 389 17.85 -9.60 16.04
C PHE A 389 19.04 -10.26 15.31
N SER A 390 20.12 -9.51 15.07
CA SER A 390 21.34 -10.04 14.46
C SER A 390 21.98 -11.16 15.30
N GLN A 391 22.03 -11.00 16.63
CA GLN A 391 22.52 -12.03 17.53
C GLN A 391 21.68 -13.31 17.47
N ARG A 392 20.33 -13.20 17.44
CA ARG A 392 19.44 -14.36 17.32
C ARG A 392 19.63 -15.11 15.99
N VAL A 393 19.77 -14.37 14.89
CA VAL A 393 20.11 -14.95 13.58
C VAL A 393 21.47 -15.66 13.64
N ARG A 394 22.48 -15.04 14.25
CA ARG A 394 23.84 -15.62 14.35
C ARG A 394 23.91 -16.84 15.26
N ALA A 395 23.19 -16.84 16.38
CA ALA A 395 23.03 -18.00 17.26
C ALA A 395 22.40 -19.19 16.51
N GLY A 396 21.48 -18.88 15.58
CA GLY A 396 21.03 -19.73 14.48
C GLY A 396 22.11 -20.63 13.87
N PHE A 397 23.20 -20.01 13.44
CA PHE A 397 24.28 -20.68 12.71
C PHE A 397 25.20 -21.50 13.59
N LEU A 398 25.35 -21.13 14.85
CA LEU A 398 26.26 -21.79 15.79
C LEU A 398 25.66 -23.04 16.45
N GLY A 399 24.39 -23.37 16.15
CA GLY A 399 23.72 -24.53 16.74
C GLY A 399 23.57 -24.42 18.26
N ALA A 400 23.53 -23.19 18.79
CA ALA A 400 23.45 -22.93 20.21
C ALA A 400 22.03 -23.25 20.74
N SER A 401 21.76 -24.54 21.01
CA SER A 401 20.43 -25.06 21.36
C SER A 401 19.91 -24.69 22.75
N GLY A 402 20.45 -23.66 23.41
CA GLY A 402 20.26 -23.45 24.86
C GLY A 402 19.12 -22.53 25.31
N SER A 403 18.66 -21.55 24.50
CA SER A 403 17.91 -20.42 25.08
C SER A 403 16.71 -19.90 24.29
N GLY A 404 16.14 -20.64 23.33
CA GLY A 404 14.99 -20.14 22.53
C GLY A 404 15.32 -18.94 21.62
N MET A 405 16.60 -18.56 21.53
CA MET A 405 17.09 -17.40 20.78
C MET A 405 17.57 -17.72 19.35
N VAL A 406 17.27 -18.90 18.80
CA VAL A 406 17.90 -19.38 17.56
C VAL A 406 16.95 -19.26 16.38
N LEU A 407 17.32 -18.50 15.36
CA LEU A 407 16.57 -18.44 14.09
C LEU A 407 17.21 -19.36 13.04
N LYS A 408 16.41 -20.21 12.40
CA LYS A 408 16.86 -21.18 11.38
C LYS A 408 16.56 -20.66 9.98
N PHE A 409 17.59 -20.62 9.13
CA PHE A 409 17.47 -20.26 7.71
C PHE A 409 17.49 -21.52 6.85
N THR A 410 16.56 -21.62 5.89
CA THR A 410 16.61 -22.65 4.85
C THR A 410 17.80 -22.43 3.91
N HIS A 411 18.08 -21.17 3.57
CA HIS A 411 19.24 -20.77 2.77
C HIS A 411 20.13 -19.80 3.56
N ARG A 412 21.38 -20.21 3.79
CA ARG A 412 22.35 -19.41 4.58
C ARG A 412 22.66 -18.05 3.96
N SER A 413 22.53 -17.94 2.63
CA SER A 413 22.75 -16.69 1.87
C SER A 413 21.80 -15.56 2.26
N ASP A 414 20.64 -15.90 2.83
CA ASP A 414 19.58 -14.91 3.07
C ASP A 414 19.78 -14.15 4.38
N ALA A 415 20.65 -14.66 5.26
CA ALA A 415 20.80 -14.18 6.62
C ALA A 415 21.23 -12.72 6.70
N ASP A 416 22.30 -12.38 5.96
CA ASP A 416 22.85 -11.03 5.95
C ASP A 416 21.85 -10.03 5.36
N CYS A 417 21.13 -10.44 4.30
CA CYS A 417 20.07 -9.65 3.70
C CYS A 417 18.95 -9.38 4.71
N VAL A 418 18.47 -10.41 5.41
CA VAL A 418 17.40 -10.29 6.40
C VAL A 418 17.81 -9.42 7.60
N ILE A 419 19.03 -9.60 8.12
CA ILE A 419 19.59 -8.75 9.18
C ILE A 419 19.63 -7.29 8.72
N GLU A 420 20.16 -7.04 7.52
CA GLU A 420 20.26 -5.68 6.98
C GLU A 420 18.88 -5.06 6.81
N LEU A 421 17.92 -5.80 6.27
CA LEU A 421 16.55 -5.31 6.06
C LEU A 421 15.84 -5.00 7.37
N GLN A 422 15.94 -5.88 8.39
CA GLN A 422 15.35 -5.63 9.71
C GLN A 422 15.94 -4.37 10.34
N ALA A 423 17.28 -4.24 10.36
CA ALA A 423 17.95 -3.08 10.92
C ALA A 423 17.52 -1.79 10.20
N ARG A 424 17.39 -1.87 8.88
CA ARG A 424 17.00 -0.74 8.03
C ARG A 424 15.56 -0.30 8.27
N VAL A 425 14.62 -1.23 8.40
CA VAL A 425 13.22 -0.92 8.73
C VAL A 425 13.14 -0.28 10.12
N PHE A 426 13.76 -0.93 11.11
CA PHE A 426 13.78 -0.46 12.50
C PHE A 426 14.29 0.99 12.58
N ASN A 427 15.50 1.24 12.09
CA ASN A 427 16.15 2.55 12.16
C ASN A 427 15.42 3.66 11.38
N LYS A 428 14.60 3.29 10.39
CA LYS A 428 13.84 4.25 9.58
C LYS A 428 12.47 4.57 10.18
N VAL A 429 11.77 3.57 10.70
CA VAL A 429 10.37 3.69 11.12
C VAL A 429 10.26 4.07 12.59
N VAL A 430 11.03 3.41 13.46
CA VAL A 430 10.92 3.54 14.92
C VAL A 430 11.17 4.98 15.41
N PRO A 431 12.24 5.68 14.99
CA PRO A 431 12.51 7.03 15.49
C PRO A 431 11.48 8.10 15.11
N LEU A 432 10.69 7.84 14.06
CA LEU A 432 9.68 8.76 13.53
C LEU A 432 8.28 8.50 14.10
N ARG A 433 8.10 7.41 14.87
CA ARG A 433 6.80 7.01 15.38
C ARG A 433 6.36 7.94 16.51
N THR A 434 5.17 8.53 16.38
CA THR A 434 4.61 9.47 17.37
C THR A 434 3.63 8.84 18.35
N SER A 435 3.02 7.72 17.97
CA SER A 435 2.08 6.96 18.81
C SER A 435 2.27 5.47 18.59
N LEU A 436 2.16 4.66 19.64
CA LEU A 436 2.29 3.22 19.59
C LEU A 436 1.22 2.57 20.47
N THR A 437 0.50 1.60 19.91
CA THR A 437 -0.39 0.71 20.66
C THR A 437 0.23 -0.68 20.66
N ALA A 438 0.41 -1.26 21.84
CA ALA A 438 0.88 -2.62 22.03
C ALA A 438 -0.19 -3.45 22.74
N SER A 439 -0.46 -4.65 22.26
CA SER A 439 -1.41 -5.56 22.89
C SER A 439 -0.94 -7.01 22.91
N ASN A 440 -1.42 -7.77 23.90
CA ASN A 440 -1.15 -9.20 24.06
C ASN A 440 0.34 -9.56 24.12
N LEU A 441 1.20 -8.66 24.59
CA LEU A 441 2.64 -8.94 24.70
C LEU A 441 2.91 -9.91 25.86
N SER A 442 3.70 -10.93 25.61
CA SER A 442 4.28 -11.78 26.66
C SER A 442 5.31 -10.99 27.48
N ALA A 443 5.70 -11.49 28.65
CA ALA A 443 6.73 -10.84 29.47
C ALA A 443 8.07 -10.66 28.72
N GLU A 444 8.45 -11.61 27.85
CA GLU A 444 9.64 -11.51 27.00
C GLU A 444 9.50 -10.37 25.98
N GLU A 445 8.35 -10.27 25.33
CA GLU A 445 8.09 -9.25 24.31
C GLU A 445 7.91 -7.86 24.91
N VAL A 446 7.39 -7.76 26.14
CA VAL A 446 7.44 -6.52 26.93
C VAL A 446 8.89 -6.10 27.17
N ALA A 447 9.78 -7.03 27.56
CA ALA A 447 11.20 -6.71 27.77
C ALA A 447 11.88 -6.21 26.48
N PHE A 448 11.58 -6.82 25.32
CA PHE A 448 12.07 -6.30 24.04
C PHE A 448 11.52 -4.91 23.72
N LEU A 449 10.25 -4.65 23.98
CA LEU A 449 9.66 -3.32 23.80
C LEU A 449 10.38 -2.30 24.69
N VAL A 450 10.56 -2.59 25.98
CA VAL A 450 11.28 -1.72 26.93
C VAL A 450 12.67 -1.37 26.40
N GLU A 451 13.42 -2.37 25.93
CA GLU A 451 14.76 -2.16 25.40
C GLU A 451 14.76 -1.30 24.11
N ALA A 452 13.71 -1.40 23.30
CA ALA A 452 13.57 -0.64 22.06
C ALA A 452 13.05 0.80 22.27
N LEU A 453 12.32 1.08 23.35
CA LEU A 453 11.71 2.39 23.61
C LEU A 453 12.66 3.60 23.50
N PRO A 454 13.93 3.55 23.93
CA PRO A 454 14.88 4.66 23.76
C PRO A 454 15.10 5.07 22.29
N GLU A 455 14.86 4.18 21.33
CA GLU A 455 14.98 4.49 19.90
C GLU A 455 13.76 5.23 19.33
N TYR A 456 12.64 5.26 20.07
CA TYR A 456 11.40 5.95 19.71
C TYR A 456 11.46 7.45 20.00
N ARG A 457 12.39 8.17 19.37
CA ARG A 457 12.70 9.59 19.65
C ARG A 457 11.53 10.58 19.49
N SER A 458 10.50 10.21 18.72
CA SER A 458 9.34 11.05 18.45
C SER A 458 8.07 10.60 19.18
N LEU A 459 8.15 9.53 20.00
CA LEU A 459 6.98 8.91 20.60
C LEU A 459 6.42 9.81 21.70
N ARG A 460 5.12 10.11 21.58
CA ARG A 460 4.38 10.97 22.50
C ARG A 460 3.36 10.18 23.31
N VAL A 461 2.89 9.06 22.76
CA VAL A 461 1.83 8.26 23.34
C VAL A 461 2.16 6.78 23.18
N LEU A 462 2.15 6.05 24.29
CA LEU A 462 2.25 4.60 24.33
C LEU A 462 1.03 4.04 25.07
N TRP A 463 0.31 3.15 24.40
CA TRP A 463 -0.77 2.36 25.01
C TRP A 463 -0.34 0.91 25.08
N ILE A 464 -0.41 0.30 26.27
CA ILE A 464 -0.20 -1.14 26.44
C ILE A 464 -1.51 -1.73 26.95
N LYS A 465 -2.01 -2.77 26.28
CA LYS A 465 -3.27 -3.45 26.58
C LYS A 465 -3.05 -4.95 26.71
N ASP A 466 -3.80 -5.61 27.59
CA ASP A 466 -3.91 -7.08 27.65
C ASP A 466 -2.56 -7.81 27.63
N SER A 467 -1.51 -7.18 28.15
CA SER A 467 -0.13 -7.67 28.12
C SER A 467 0.30 -8.07 29.52
N ASP A 468 1.24 -9.01 29.64
CA ASP A 468 1.70 -9.48 30.94
C ASP A 468 2.49 -8.38 31.68
N ALA A 469 1.79 -7.58 32.48
CA ALA A 469 2.33 -6.45 33.22
C ALA A 469 3.19 -6.87 34.44
N ARG A 470 3.47 -8.17 34.63
CA ARG A 470 4.25 -8.69 35.77
C ARG A 470 5.76 -8.39 35.68
N CYS A 471 6.20 -7.50 34.80
CA CYS A 471 7.50 -6.83 34.90
C CYS A 471 7.53 -5.91 36.14
N ARG A 472 7.60 -6.53 37.33
CA ARG A 472 8.00 -5.85 38.56
C ARG A 472 9.46 -5.44 38.39
N GLU A 473 9.75 -4.16 38.64
CA GLU A 473 11.09 -3.53 38.59
C GLU A 473 11.70 -3.27 37.20
N VAL A 474 10.92 -2.70 36.28
CA VAL A 474 11.54 -1.72 35.37
C VAL A 474 11.29 -0.36 36.01
N ASP A 475 12.37 0.32 36.41
CA ASP A 475 12.35 1.67 36.99
C ASP A 475 11.90 2.67 35.92
N TRP A 476 10.60 2.67 35.65
CA TRP A 476 9.96 3.63 34.78
C TRP A 476 9.85 4.93 35.60
N SER A 477 10.79 5.85 35.41
CA SER A 477 10.56 7.25 35.76
C SER A 477 9.55 7.86 34.78
N ILE A 478 8.31 7.36 34.79
CA ILE A 478 7.22 7.78 33.92
C ILE A 478 5.95 7.94 34.77
N GLU A 479 5.31 9.11 34.69
CA GLU A 479 4.00 9.35 35.28
C GLU A 479 2.94 8.51 34.54
N ALA A 480 2.62 7.34 35.08
CA ALA A 480 1.51 6.53 34.60
C ALA A 480 0.18 7.14 35.07
N VAL A 481 -0.71 7.50 34.15
CA VAL A 481 -2.09 7.85 34.47
C VAL A 481 -2.93 6.59 34.27
N ALA A 482 -3.46 6.05 35.37
CA ALA A 482 -4.39 4.93 35.31
C ALA A 482 -5.71 5.40 34.68
N ALA A 483 -6.19 4.69 33.65
CA ALA A 483 -7.53 4.92 33.12
C ALA A 483 -8.60 4.56 34.19
N PRO A 484 -9.71 5.32 34.31
CA PRO A 484 -10.71 5.14 35.37
C PRO A 484 -11.48 3.81 35.36
N ASP A 485 -11.38 3.03 34.28
CA ASP A 485 -12.37 2.01 33.94
C ASP A 485 -11.74 0.61 33.83
N GLY A 486 -11.03 0.18 34.88
CA GLY A 486 -10.87 -1.24 35.31
C GLY A 486 -10.22 -2.26 34.35
N ALA A 487 -10.07 -1.94 33.06
CA ALA A 487 -9.27 -2.66 32.09
C ALA A 487 -7.85 -2.10 32.19
N GLY A 488 -6.84 -2.96 32.33
CA GLY A 488 -5.43 -2.60 32.54
C GLY A 488 -4.80 -1.82 31.38
N THR A 489 -5.31 -0.62 31.10
CA THR A 489 -4.79 0.33 30.14
C THR A 489 -3.86 1.26 30.90
N LEU A 490 -2.57 1.10 30.67
CA LEU A 490 -1.55 2.05 31.12
C LEU A 490 -1.42 3.11 30.03
N GLU A 491 -1.90 4.32 30.30
CA GLU A 491 -1.66 5.48 29.44
C GLU A 491 -0.42 6.21 29.94
N LEU A 492 0.65 6.17 29.14
CA LEU A 492 1.87 6.93 29.42
C LEU A 492 1.78 8.25 28.66
N GLN A 493 1.53 9.34 29.39
CA GLN A 493 1.53 10.69 28.82
C GLN A 493 2.87 11.39 29.08
N SER A 494 3.54 11.73 27.97
CA SER A 494 4.72 12.59 27.86
C SER A 494 6.07 12.01 28.33
N TRP A 495 7.03 12.09 27.40
CA TRP A 495 8.47 12.05 27.67
C TRP A 495 9.04 13.42 27.25
N ARG A 496 9.94 14.00 28.06
CA ARG A 496 10.82 15.11 27.66
C ARG A 496 12.27 14.66 27.73
#